data_AF-A0A3D2I6H3-F1
#
_entry.id   AF-A0A3D2I6H3-F1
#
_cell.length_a   1.000
_cell.length_b   1.000
_cell.length_c   1.000
_cell.angle_alpha   90.00
_cell.angle_beta   90.00
_cell.angle_gamma   90.00
#
_symmetry.space_group_name_H-M   'P 1'
#
loop_
_entity.id
_entity.type
_entity.pdbx_description
1 polymer ?
#
loop_
_entity_poly.entity_id
_entity_poly.type
_entity_poly.pdbx_seq_one_letter_code
_entity_poly.pdbx_strand_id
1 'polypeptide(L)'
;MRRVRYCNGSIDTHLLKKGKSYKELPDVYHIYITMNDFIGGGQTVYEIFRTVRDREETYSTQYPVGNGVHELYINLEIPLGDDSELDHLLRYIKETTEENEDVRFGHIIKSVKECREGEDEIMKYYSSHEFFEEGKKEGLEEGRKEGREEGREEGIEQGEKRTQNSIIKKMLSMGQPLEFISECTDKPIEYIREIATEEPMLVREEGTYNADKGGTENESNNI
;
A
#
# COMPACT_ATOMS: atom_id res chain seq x y z
N MET A 1 -1.38 -21.02 2.73
CA MET A 1 -0.48 -21.97 3.44
C MET A 1 -0.43 -23.42 2.91
N ARG A 2 -1.34 -23.89 2.04
CA ARG A 2 -1.25 -25.27 1.49
C ARG A 2 -0.04 -25.48 0.55
N ARG A 3 0.50 -24.40 -0.02
CA ARG A 3 1.67 -24.38 -0.92
C ARG A 3 2.91 -25.02 -0.29
N VAL A 4 3.20 -24.72 0.97
CA VAL A 4 4.38 -25.24 1.68
C VAL A 4 4.37 -26.78 1.68
N ARG A 5 3.21 -27.37 1.97
CA ARG A 5 3.04 -28.83 1.96
C ARG A 5 3.28 -29.44 0.59
N TYR A 6 2.78 -28.81 -0.49
CA TYR A 6 2.99 -29.29 -1.85
C TYR A 6 4.47 -29.21 -2.25
N CYS A 7 5.09 -28.04 -2.07
CA CYS A 7 6.51 -27.82 -2.35
C CYS A 7 7.40 -28.80 -1.59
N ASN A 8 7.14 -29.01 -0.29
CA ASN A 8 7.90 -29.95 0.52
C ASN A 8 7.80 -31.38 0.00
N GLY A 9 6.60 -31.84 -0.35
CA GLY A 9 6.41 -33.20 -0.89
C GLY A 9 7.15 -33.41 -2.21
N SER A 10 7.17 -32.40 -3.07
CA SER A 10 7.92 -32.44 -4.33
C SER A 10 9.43 -32.45 -4.10
N ILE A 11 9.95 -31.62 -3.18
CA ILE A 11 11.36 -31.62 -2.80
C ILE A 11 11.78 -32.98 -2.25
N ASP A 12 11.04 -33.50 -1.27
CA ASP A 12 11.37 -34.79 -0.64
C ASP A 12 11.40 -35.92 -1.66
N THR A 13 10.47 -35.92 -2.62
CA THR A 13 10.41 -36.90 -3.71
C THR A 13 11.61 -36.79 -4.66
N HIS A 14 12.07 -35.57 -4.93
CA HIS A 14 13.24 -35.35 -5.78
C HIS A 14 14.55 -35.70 -5.07
N LEU A 15 14.66 -35.38 -3.78
CA LEU A 15 15.87 -35.61 -2.99
C LEU A 15 16.03 -37.07 -2.56
N LEU A 16 14.95 -37.75 -2.14
CA LEU A 16 15.02 -39.11 -1.61
C LEU A 16 14.78 -40.16 -2.69
N LYS A 17 15.87 -40.74 -3.20
CA LYS A 17 15.80 -41.83 -4.18
C LYS A 17 15.18 -43.11 -3.60
N LYS A 18 14.52 -43.88 -4.46
CA LYS A 18 13.88 -45.16 -4.09
C LYS A 18 14.86 -46.09 -3.36
N GLY A 19 14.44 -46.60 -2.20
CA GLY A 19 15.21 -47.54 -1.39
C GLY A 19 16.20 -46.91 -0.41
N LYS A 20 16.26 -45.57 -0.33
CA LYS A 20 17.05 -44.84 0.67
C LYS A 20 16.29 -44.66 1.98
N SER A 21 17.04 -44.46 3.07
CA SER A 21 16.48 -44.24 4.41
C SER A 21 15.95 -42.82 4.56
N TYR A 22 14.82 -42.63 5.26
CA TYR A 22 14.31 -41.29 5.58
C TYR A 22 15.30 -40.43 6.37
N LYS A 23 16.26 -41.04 7.08
CA LYS A 23 17.33 -40.31 7.78
C LYS A 23 18.32 -39.62 6.85
N GLU A 24 18.29 -39.93 5.55
CA GLU A 24 19.11 -39.28 4.53
C GLU A 24 18.47 -38.01 3.96
N LEU A 25 17.23 -37.68 4.36
CA LEU A 25 16.62 -36.40 3.98
C LEU A 25 17.39 -35.25 4.64
N PRO A 26 17.85 -34.25 3.87
CA PRO A 26 18.44 -33.05 4.43
C PRO A 26 17.36 -32.17 5.05
N ASP A 27 17.80 -31.24 5.92
CA ASP A 27 16.92 -30.19 6.40
C ASP A 27 16.55 -29.24 5.25
N VAL A 28 15.27 -28.88 5.18
CA VAL A 28 14.69 -28.03 4.13
C VAL A 28 14.15 -26.75 4.77
N TYR A 29 14.55 -25.61 4.22
CA TYR A 29 14.09 -24.28 4.65
C TYR A 29 13.19 -23.68 3.58
N HIS A 30 11.90 -23.54 3.90
CA HIS A 30 10.96 -22.78 3.09
C HIS A 30 10.98 -21.33 3.56
N ILE A 31 11.58 -20.44 2.77
CA ILE A 31 11.61 -19.01 3.04
C ILE A 31 10.66 -18.31 2.06
N TYR A 32 9.59 -17.73 2.59
CA TYR A 32 8.63 -16.94 1.84
C TYR A 32 8.84 -15.47 2.15
N ILE A 33 9.03 -14.65 1.13
CA ILE A 33 9.15 -13.20 1.26
C ILE A 33 7.84 -12.57 0.77
N THR A 34 7.20 -11.76 1.59
CA THR A 34 5.92 -11.10 1.30
C THR A 34 6.07 -9.57 1.38
N MET A 35 5.33 -8.84 0.54
CA MET A 35 5.36 -7.37 0.58
C MET A 35 4.68 -6.81 1.83
N ASN A 36 3.60 -7.47 2.27
CA ASN A 36 2.73 -7.04 3.37
C ASN A 36 2.69 -8.07 4.51
N ASP A 37 2.32 -7.63 5.71
CA ASP A 37 2.17 -8.46 6.91
C ASP A 37 0.87 -9.28 6.87
N PHE A 38 0.81 -10.28 5.99
CA PHE A 38 -0.39 -11.11 5.86
C PHE A 38 -0.69 -11.94 7.13
N ILE A 39 0.31 -12.15 8.01
CA ILE A 39 0.14 -12.83 9.30
C ILE A 39 -0.48 -11.86 10.31
N GLY A 40 -0.20 -10.56 10.19
CA GLY A 40 -0.77 -9.50 11.02
C GLY A 40 -0.19 -9.48 12.45
N GLY A 41 1.01 -10.00 12.63
CA GLY A 41 1.69 -10.09 13.92
C GLY A 41 2.62 -8.92 14.24
N GLY A 42 2.79 -7.96 13.33
CA GLY A 42 3.64 -6.79 13.52
C GLY A 42 5.14 -7.11 13.57
N GLN A 43 5.59 -8.20 12.93
CA GLN A 43 7.00 -8.59 12.91
C GLN A 43 7.53 -8.76 11.47
N THR A 44 8.84 -8.54 11.31
CA THR A 44 9.54 -8.76 10.04
C THR A 44 9.74 -10.25 9.73
N VAL A 45 9.97 -11.08 10.75
CA VAL A 45 10.27 -12.51 10.57
C VAL A 45 9.34 -13.34 11.44
N TYR A 46 8.66 -14.29 10.82
CA TYR A 46 7.84 -15.29 11.49
C TYR A 46 8.41 -16.68 11.21
N GLU A 47 8.73 -17.41 12.28
CA GLU A 47 9.06 -18.82 12.21
C GLU A 47 7.84 -19.67 12.57
N ILE A 48 7.47 -20.59 11.68
CA ILE A 48 6.39 -21.54 11.92
C ILE A 48 7.00 -22.84 12.43
N PHE A 49 6.68 -23.19 13.68
CA PHE A 49 7.08 -24.46 14.27
C PHE A 49 5.87 -25.38 14.51
N ARG A 50 6.12 -26.68 14.45
CA ARG A 50 5.12 -27.71 14.73
C ARG A 50 5.21 -28.13 16.19
N THR A 51 4.06 -28.26 16.83
CA THR A 51 3.96 -28.69 18.22
C THR A 51 2.91 -29.80 18.38
N VAL A 52 3.03 -30.57 19.46
CA VAL A 52 2.05 -31.57 19.87
C VAL A 52 0.83 -30.87 20.49
N ARG A 53 -0.36 -31.23 19.99
CA ARG A 53 -1.64 -30.89 20.61
C ARG A 53 -2.06 -32.01 21.55
N ASP A 54 -2.43 -31.66 22.78
CA ASP A 54 -2.97 -32.64 23.73
C ASP A 54 -4.46 -32.95 23.44
N ARG A 55 -5.05 -33.85 24.23
CA ARG A 55 -6.46 -34.26 24.08
C ARG A 55 -7.45 -33.18 24.51
N GLU A 56 -7.00 -32.18 25.26
CA GLU A 56 -7.80 -31.05 25.72
C GLU A 56 -7.73 -29.87 24.73
N GLU A 57 -7.16 -30.13 23.54
CA GLU A 57 -7.00 -29.15 22.47
C GLU A 57 -5.97 -28.05 22.75
N THR A 58 -5.21 -28.18 23.85
CA THR A 58 -4.14 -27.28 24.23
C THR A 58 -2.85 -27.57 23.46
N TYR A 59 -2.12 -26.52 23.13
CA TYR A 59 -0.83 -26.60 22.46
C TYR A 59 0.29 -26.45 23.48
N SER A 60 1.26 -27.36 23.47
CA SER A 60 2.42 -27.28 24.34
C SER A 60 3.66 -26.87 23.57
N THR A 61 4.11 -25.62 23.73
CA THR A 61 5.38 -25.15 23.15
C THR A 61 6.60 -25.83 23.75
N GLN A 62 6.43 -26.62 24.81
CA GLN A 62 7.50 -27.36 25.48
C GLN A 62 8.02 -28.55 24.65
N TYR A 63 7.25 -29.03 23.67
CA TYR A 63 7.61 -30.17 22.83
C TYR A 63 7.55 -29.79 21.33
N PRO A 64 8.52 -29.01 20.84
CA PRO A 64 8.63 -28.76 19.40
C PRO A 64 8.95 -30.06 18.66
N VAL A 65 8.27 -30.28 17.54
CA VAL A 65 8.46 -31.46 16.70
C VAL A 65 9.39 -31.11 15.55
N GLY A 66 10.66 -31.51 15.67
CA GLY A 66 11.67 -31.37 14.63
C GLY A 66 11.57 -32.49 13.60
N ASN A 67 11.16 -32.17 12.37
CA ASN A 67 11.12 -33.09 11.24
C ASN A 67 12.05 -32.67 10.08
N GLY A 68 12.99 -31.76 10.35
CA GLY A 68 13.91 -31.20 9.36
C GLY A 68 13.29 -30.17 8.41
N VAL A 69 12.02 -29.81 8.58
CA VAL A 69 11.34 -28.82 7.73
C VAL A 69 11.13 -27.53 8.51
N HIS A 70 11.83 -26.48 8.08
CA HIS A 70 11.76 -25.13 8.62
C HIS A 70 10.95 -24.23 7.69
N GLU A 71 10.07 -23.41 8.26
CA GLU A 71 9.17 -22.55 7.50
C GLU A 71 9.26 -21.13 8.06
N LEU A 72 9.78 -20.21 7.25
CA LEU A 72 9.98 -18.82 7.58
C LEU A 72 9.17 -17.93 6.64
N TYR A 73 8.45 -16.97 7.21
CA TYR A 73 7.81 -15.88 6.48
C TYR A 73 8.51 -14.59 6.84
N ILE A 74 9.03 -13.91 5.81
CA ILE A 74 9.68 -12.62 5.93
C ILE A 74 8.76 -11.58 5.32
N ASN A 75 8.26 -10.68 6.15
CA ASN A 75 7.40 -9.59 5.76
C ASN A 75 8.24 -8.32 5.51
N LEU A 76 8.13 -7.73 4.32
CA LEU A 76 8.85 -6.53 3.94
C LEU A 76 8.15 -5.23 4.37
N GLU A 77 6.89 -5.27 4.84
CA GLU A 77 6.18 -4.07 5.32
C GLU A 77 6.93 -3.43 6.48
N ILE A 78 7.44 -4.26 7.39
CA ILE A 78 8.08 -3.85 8.63
C ILE A 78 9.60 -4.01 8.51
N PRO A 79 10.37 -2.92 8.50
CA PRO A 79 11.83 -3.00 8.46
C PRO A 79 12.38 -3.55 9.78
N LEU A 80 13.53 -4.24 9.72
CA LEU A 80 14.24 -4.65 10.94
C LEU A 80 14.81 -3.43 11.66
N GLY A 81 15.35 -2.47 10.90
CA GLY A 81 15.86 -1.20 11.43
C GLY A 81 17.10 -1.34 12.32
N ASP A 82 17.79 -2.48 12.22
CA ASP A 82 18.99 -2.80 13.00
C ASP A 82 20.30 -2.62 12.21
N ASP A 83 20.23 -2.09 10.99
CA ASP A 83 21.35 -1.91 10.04
C ASP A 83 22.18 -3.18 9.79
N SER A 84 21.58 -4.35 10.03
CA SER A 84 22.23 -5.64 9.77
C SER A 84 22.35 -5.92 8.26
N GLU A 85 23.17 -6.91 7.89
CA GLU A 85 23.23 -7.40 6.51
C GLU A 85 21.86 -7.91 6.02
N LEU A 86 21.07 -8.48 6.93
CA LEU A 86 19.71 -8.92 6.63
C LEU A 86 18.80 -7.72 6.37
N ASP A 87 18.82 -6.68 7.22
CA ASP A 87 18.03 -5.45 6.99
C ASP A 87 18.37 -4.82 5.63
N HIS A 88 19.66 -4.72 5.31
CA HIS A 88 20.12 -4.23 4.01
C HIS A 88 19.63 -5.09 2.83
N LEU A 89 19.66 -6.42 2.97
CA LEU A 89 19.16 -7.33 1.95
C LEU A 89 17.63 -7.21 1.78
N LEU A 90 16.88 -7.12 2.87
CA LEU A 90 15.42 -7.01 2.80
C LEU A 90 14.98 -5.68 2.22
N ARG A 91 15.64 -4.58 2.61
CA ARG A 91 15.45 -3.26 2.01
C ARG A 91 15.76 -3.28 0.53
N TYR A 92 16.86 -3.92 0.15
CA TYR A 92 17.19 -4.14 -1.25
C TYR A 92 16.09 -4.90 -1.99
N ILE A 93 15.65 -6.06 -1.49
CA ILE A 93 14.58 -6.84 -2.14
C ILE A 93 13.28 -6.03 -2.29
N LYS A 94 12.95 -5.16 -1.31
CA LYS A 94 11.75 -4.31 -1.33
C LYS A 94 11.86 -3.14 -2.33
N GLU A 95 13.00 -2.46 -2.36
CA GLU A 95 13.16 -1.16 -3.03
C GLU A 95 13.85 -1.27 -4.40
N THR A 96 14.37 -2.45 -4.77
CA THR A 96 15.09 -2.61 -6.03
C THR A 96 14.17 -2.50 -7.23
N THR A 97 14.57 -1.65 -8.16
CA THR A 97 14.05 -1.49 -9.52
C THR A 97 15.18 -1.81 -10.51
N GLU A 98 14.86 -1.95 -11.80
CA GLU A 98 15.88 -2.17 -12.84
C GLU A 98 16.92 -1.02 -12.93
N GLU A 99 16.63 0.14 -12.33
CA GLU A 99 17.44 1.36 -12.42
C GLU A 99 18.38 1.57 -11.23
N ASN A 100 18.17 0.87 -10.10
CA ASN A 100 18.92 1.07 -8.85
C ASN A 100 19.64 -0.21 -8.36
N GLU A 101 19.99 -1.12 -9.30
CA GLU A 101 20.71 -2.36 -8.98
C GLU A 101 21.97 -2.09 -8.13
N ASP A 102 22.04 -2.73 -6.97
CA ASP A 102 23.16 -2.59 -6.05
C ASP A 102 24.20 -3.66 -6.35
N VAL A 103 25.42 -3.21 -6.68
CA VAL A 103 26.56 -4.09 -6.98
C VAL A 103 26.82 -5.08 -5.83
N ARG A 104 26.52 -4.70 -4.58
CA ARG A 104 26.67 -5.55 -3.38
C ARG A 104 25.88 -6.86 -3.51
N PHE A 105 24.71 -6.82 -4.14
CA PHE A 105 23.84 -7.99 -4.34
C PHE A 105 23.87 -8.53 -5.77
N GLY A 106 24.85 -8.13 -6.59
CA GLY A 106 24.95 -8.56 -7.99
C GLY A 106 25.01 -10.08 -8.18
N HIS A 107 25.55 -10.82 -7.20
CA HIS A 107 25.53 -12.28 -7.18
C HIS A 107 24.11 -12.85 -7.03
N ILE A 108 23.25 -12.22 -6.22
CA ILE A 108 21.85 -12.59 -6.06
C ILE A 108 21.09 -12.37 -7.36
N ILE A 109 21.27 -11.21 -8.00
CA ILE A 109 20.66 -10.89 -9.31
C ILE A 109 21.01 -11.97 -10.33
N LYS A 110 22.29 -12.33 -10.41
CA LYS A 110 22.77 -13.39 -11.29
C LYS A 110 22.10 -14.73 -10.99
N SER A 111 22.08 -15.15 -9.72
CA SER A 111 21.45 -16.41 -9.32
C SER A 111 19.94 -16.43 -9.59
N VAL A 112 19.23 -15.32 -9.39
CA VAL A 112 17.79 -15.21 -9.70
C VAL A 112 17.56 -15.34 -11.21
N LYS A 113 18.38 -14.70 -12.05
CA LYS A 113 18.30 -14.81 -13.51
C LYS A 113 18.52 -16.25 -13.96
N GLU A 114 19.59 -16.88 -13.49
CA GLU A 114 19.90 -18.29 -13.77
C GLU A 114 18.79 -19.24 -13.31
N CYS A 115 18.21 -18.99 -12.14
CA CYS A 115 17.10 -19.78 -11.60
C CYS A 115 15.81 -19.65 -12.41
N ARG A 116 15.54 -18.45 -12.97
CA ARG A 116 14.34 -18.18 -13.76
C ARG A 116 14.43 -18.77 -15.17
N GLU A 117 15.62 -18.79 -15.74
CA GLU A 117 15.90 -19.28 -17.10
C GLU A 117 16.34 -20.75 -17.13
N GLY A 118 16.71 -21.31 -15.97
CA GLY A 118 17.19 -22.68 -15.83
C GLY A 118 16.10 -23.74 -16.05
N GLU A 119 16.54 -24.94 -16.44
CA GLU A 119 15.64 -26.08 -16.66
C GLU A 119 15.36 -26.90 -15.38
N ASP A 120 15.83 -26.45 -14.22
CA ASP A 120 15.70 -27.18 -12.95
C ASP A 120 14.22 -27.46 -12.64
N GLU A 121 13.89 -28.74 -12.57
CA GLU A 121 12.52 -29.20 -12.31
C GLU A 121 12.01 -28.69 -10.96
N ILE A 122 12.86 -28.62 -9.93
CA ILE A 122 12.49 -28.05 -8.62
C ILE A 122 12.06 -26.59 -8.80
N MET A 123 12.82 -25.80 -9.58
CA MET A 123 12.48 -24.40 -9.84
C MET A 123 11.22 -24.25 -10.68
N LYS A 124 10.94 -25.16 -11.63
CA LYS A 124 9.65 -25.20 -12.35
C LYS A 124 8.46 -25.46 -11.42
N TYR A 125 8.61 -26.26 -10.37
CA TYR A 125 7.55 -26.45 -9.37
C TYR A 125 7.29 -25.17 -8.56
N TYR A 126 8.35 -24.50 -8.11
CA TYR A 126 8.24 -23.24 -7.36
C TYR A 126 7.71 -22.07 -8.20
N SER A 127 7.98 -22.08 -9.50
CA SER A 127 7.55 -21.10 -10.51
C SER A 127 6.30 -21.52 -11.31
N SER A 128 5.64 -22.62 -10.92
CA SER A 128 4.50 -23.14 -11.69
C SER A 128 3.39 -22.10 -11.87
N HIS A 129 2.86 -22.05 -13.09
CA HIS A 129 1.98 -20.98 -13.62
C HIS A 129 0.76 -20.68 -12.72
N GLU A 130 0.13 -21.69 -12.13
CA GLU A 130 -1.09 -21.51 -11.32
C GLU A 130 -0.87 -20.53 -10.15
N PHE A 131 0.30 -20.56 -9.51
CA PHE A 131 0.56 -19.78 -8.29
C PHE A 131 1.12 -18.39 -8.58
N PHE A 132 1.80 -18.20 -9.71
CA PHE A 132 2.16 -16.86 -10.18
C PHE A 132 0.90 -16.09 -10.58
N GLU A 133 -0.08 -16.75 -11.22
CA GLU A 133 -1.37 -16.13 -11.54
C GLU A 133 -2.18 -15.78 -10.30
N GLU A 134 -2.22 -16.66 -9.29
CA GLU A 134 -2.91 -16.40 -8.02
C GLU A 134 -2.28 -15.20 -7.28
N GLY A 135 -0.96 -15.20 -7.10
CA GLY A 135 -0.25 -14.08 -6.46
C GLY A 135 -0.36 -12.76 -7.25
N LYS A 136 -0.34 -12.83 -8.58
CA LYS A 136 -0.55 -11.65 -9.44
C LYS A 136 -1.98 -11.12 -9.30
N LYS A 137 -2.97 -12.01 -9.22
CA LYS A 137 -4.38 -11.65 -9.06
C LYS A 137 -4.64 -11.03 -7.69
N GLU A 138 -4.10 -11.62 -6.62
CA GLU A 138 -4.17 -11.08 -5.27
C GLU A 138 -3.52 -9.69 -5.20
N GLY A 139 -2.29 -9.54 -5.72
CA GLY A 139 -1.60 -8.24 -5.74
C GLY A 139 -2.33 -7.17 -6.56
N LEU A 140 -2.96 -7.53 -7.69
CA LEU A 140 -3.81 -6.61 -8.46
C LEU A 140 -5.07 -6.21 -7.69
N GLU A 141 -5.68 -7.14 -6.96
CA GLU A 141 -6.90 -6.88 -6.21
C GLU A 141 -6.64 -5.99 -4.99
N GLU A 142 -5.53 -6.25 -4.29
CA GLU A 142 -5.05 -5.45 -3.15
C GLU A 142 -4.65 -4.03 -3.60
N GLY A 143 -3.81 -3.90 -4.62
CA GLY A 143 -3.43 -2.58 -5.15
C GLY A 143 -4.63 -1.78 -5.69
N ARG A 144 -5.65 -2.44 -6.24
CA ARG A 144 -6.90 -1.77 -6.64
C ARG A 144 -7.72 -1.32 -5.43
N LYS A 145 -7.67 -2.06 -4.32
CA LYS A 145 -8.39 -1.71 -3.09
C LYS A 145 -7.74 -0.50 -2.42
N GLU A 146 -6.41 -0.53 -2.24
CA GLU A 146 -5.63 0.58 -1.70
C GLU A 146 -5.81 1.85 -2.53
N GLY A 147 -5.59 1.78 -3.85
CA GLY A 147 -5.74 2.96 -4.72
C GLY A 147 -7.16 3.53 -4.76
N ARG A 148 -8.20 2.73 -4.45
CA ARG A 148 -9.58 3.23 -4.28
C ARG A 148 -9.80 3.91 -2.93
N GLU A 149 -9.15 3.40 -1.89
CA GLU A 149 -9.25 3.96 -0.55
C GLU A 149 -8.54 5.31 -0.47
N GLU A 150 -7.29 5.37 -0.93
CA GLU A 150 -6.51 6.60 -1.05
C GLU A 150 -7.23 7.64 -1.93
N GLY A 151 -7.66 7.24 -3.14
CA GLY A 151 -8.36 8.16 -4.05
C GLY A 151 -9.70 8.65 -3.50
N ARG A 152 -10.37 7.89 -2.63
CA ARG A 152 -11.58 8.33 -1.95
C ARG A 152 -11.27 9.34 -0.85
N GLU A 153 -10.23 9.10 -0.07
CA GLU A 153 -9.79 9.99 1.01
C GLU A 153 -9.32 11.34 0.45
N GLU A 154 -8.42 11.31 -0.55
CA GLU A 154 -7.99 12.52 -1.26
C GLU A 154 -9.16 13.27 -1.90
N GLY A 155 -10.11 12.54 -2.50
CA GLY A 155 -11.30 13.12 -3.12
C GLY A 155 -12.21 13.83 -2.12
N ILE A 156 -12.38 13.27 -0.92
CA ILE A 156 -13.14 13.89 0.18
C ILE A 156 -12.43 15.14 0.66
N GLU A 157 -11.12 15.06 0.95
CA GLU A 157 -10.33 16.20 1.44
C GLU A 157 -10.34 17.36 0.42
N GLN A 158 -10.13 17.07 -0.86
CA GLN A 158 -10.22 18.08 -1.92
C GLN A 158 -11.63 18.67 -2.03
N GLY A 159 -12.68 17.86 -1.87
CA GLY A 159 -14.07 18.31 -1.88
C GLY A 159 -14.40 19.25 -0.72
N GLU A 160 -13.96 18.90 0.49
CA GLU A 160 -14.11 19.72 1.69
C GLU A 160 -13.35 21.04 1.55
N LYS A 161 -12.09 20.99 1.10
CA LYS A 161 -11.28 22.19 0.85
C LYS A 161 -11.91 23.11 -0.19
N ARG A 162 -12.43 22.56 -1.29
CA ARG A 162 -13.16 23.34 -2.32
C ARG A 162 -14.41 23.99 -1.75
N THR A 163 -15.18 23.27 -0.93
CA THR A 163 -16.39 23.78 -0.28
C THR A 163 -16.06 24.91 0.69
N GLN A 164 -15.08 24.70 1.58
CA GLN A 164 -14.61 25.73 2.50
C GLN A 164 -14.12 26.97 1.76
N ASN A 165 -13.32 26.82 0.72
CA ASN A 165 -12.83 27.95 -0.07
C ASN A 165 -13.97 28.71 -0.76
N SER A 166 -15.01 28.01 -1.24
CA SER A 166 -16.20 28.66 -1.80
C SER A 166 -16.95 29.49 -0.75
N ILE A 167 -17.08 28.99 0.48
CA ILE A 167 -17.70 29.72 1.60
C ILE A 167 -16.88 30.96 1.96
N ILE A 168 -15.56 30.83 2.11
CA ILE A 168 -14.64 31.94 2.38
C ILE A 168 -14.78 33.01 1.30
N LYS A 169 -14.72 32.64 0.01
CA LYS A 169 -14.91 33.56 -1.11
C LYS A 169 -16.25 34.29 -1.04
N LYS A 170 -17.34 33.58 -0.71
CA LYS A 170 -18.67 34.19 -0.59
C LYS A 170 -18.73 35.18 0.57
N MET A 171 -18.16 34.86 1.73
CA MET A 171 -18.11 35.78 2.87
C MET A 171 -17.24 37.01 2.59
N LEU A 172 -16.10 36.83 1.92
CA LEU A 172 -15.26 37.93 1.45
C LEU A 172 -16.01 38.85 0.48
N SER A 173 -16.78 38.30 -0.47
CA SER A 173 -17.60 39.08 -1.41
C SER A 173 -18.73 39.86 -0.75
N MET A 174 -19.18 39.41 0.43
CA MET A 174 -20.18 40.09 1.27
C MET A 174 -19.55 41.13 2.20
N GLY A 175 -18.24 41.39 2.08
CA GLY A 175 -17.51 42.37 2.88
C GLY A 175 -17.36 41.97 4.35
N GLN A 176 -17.44 40.68 4.68
CA GLN A 176 -17.26 40.23 6.05
C GLN A 176 -15.79 40.42 6.50
N PRO A 177 -15.53 40.86 7.75
CA PRO A 177 -14.19 41.06 8.25
C PRO A 177 -13.43 39.73 8.39
N LEU A 178 -12.11 39.76 8.18
CA LEU A 178 -11.25 38.57 8.11
C LEU A 178 -11.28 37.77 9.42
N GLU A 179 -11.37 38.46 10.55
CA GLU A 179 -11.44 37.87 11.88
C GLU A 179 -12.73 37.06 12.05
N PHE A 180 -13.85 37.56 11.51
CA PHE A 180 -15.14 36.85 11.55
C PHE A 180 -15.15 35.64 10.61
N ILE A 181 -14.53 35.74 9.43
CA ILE A 181 -14.39 34.60 8.51
C ILE A 181 -13.49 33.53 9.12
N SER A 182 -12.41 33.94 9.79
CA SER A 182 -11.50 33.06 10.53
C SER A 182 -12.24 32.28 11.62
N GLU A 183 -13.05 32.95 12.43
CA GLU A 183 -13.89 32.33 13.46
C GLU A 183 -14.95 31.38 12.87
N CYS A 184 -15.57 31.73 11.73
CA CYS A 184 -16.62 30.90 11.13
C CYS A 184 -16.10 29.67 10.37
N THR A 185 -14.84 29.68 9.95
CA THR A 185 -14.26 28.64 9.07
C THR A 185 -13.10 27.89 9.70
N ASP A 186 -12.72 28.26 10.93
CA ASP A 186 -11.56 27.75 11.67
C ASP A 186 -10.26 27.79 10.83
N LYS A 187 -10.12 28.81 9.97
CA LYS A 187 -8.94 29.02 9.13
C LYS A 187 -8.09 30.18 9.61
N PRO A 188 -6.76 30.09 9.50
CA PRO A 188 -5.87 31.21 9.77
C PRO A 188 -6.17 32.41 8.86
N ILE A 189 -5.98 33.62 9.38
CA ILE A 189 -6.17 34.86 8.62
C ILE A 189 -5.23 34.88 7.40
N GLU A 190 -4.02 34.36 7.52
CA GLU A 190 -3.05 34.22 6.43
C GLU A 190 -3.61 33.37 5.27
N TYR A 191 -4.25 32.24 5.59
CA TYR A 191 -4.88 31.37 4.59
C TYR A 191 -6.05 32.06 3.88
N ILE A 192 -6.85 32.82 4.63
CA ILE A 192 -7.95 33.60 4.06
C ILE A 192 -7.43 34.73 3.16
N ARG A 193 -6.31 35.36 3.53
CA ARG A 193 -5.63 36.37 2.70
C ARG A 193 -5.11 35.77 1.41
N GLU A 194 -4.50 34.58 1.46
CA GLU A 194 -4.04 33.86 0.25
C GLU A 194 -5.20 33.66 -0.74
N ILE A 195 -6.34 33.18 -0.27
CA ILE A 195 -7.57 33.01 -1.09
C ILE A 195 -8.06 34.35 -1.69
N ALA A 196 -7.89 35.45 -0.97
CA ALA A 196 -8.27 36.79 -1.45
C ALA A 196 -7.30 37.35 -2.50
N THR A 197 -6.02 36.96 -2.47
CA THR A 197 -5.00 37.39 -3.44
C THR A 197 -4.95 36.56 -4.73
N GLU A 198 -5.38 35.30 -4.71
CA GLU A 198 -5.29 34.42 -5.88
C GLU A 198 -6.22 34.83 -7.05
N GLU A 199 -7.30 35.58 -6.79
CA GLU A 199 -8.09 36.26 -7.84
C GLU A 199 -8.66 37.57 -7.29
N PRO A 200 -8.28 38.76 -7.81
CA PRO A 200 -8.80 40.02 -7.31
C PRO A 200 -10.30 40.08 -7.59
N MET A 201 -11.10 40.16 -6.53
CA MET A 201 -12.53 40.41 -6.61
C MET A 201 -12.76 41.72 -7.37
N LEU A 202 -13.44 41.65 -8.52
CA LEU A 202 -14.02 42.83 -9.16
C LEU A 202 -15.09 43.39 -8.21
N VAL A 203 -14.67 44.27 -7.31
CA VAL A 203 -15.56 45.07 -6.49
C VAL A 203 -16.34 45.96 -7.45
N ARG A 204 -17.64 45.71 -7.62
CA ARG A 204 -18.55 46.68 -8.22
C ARG A 204 -18.67 47.84 -7.24
N GLU A 205 -18.13 49.00 -7.60
CA GLU A 205 -18.37 50.24 -6.88
C GLU A 205 -19.86 50.59 -6.95
N GLU A 206 -20.52 50.65 -5.78
CA GLU A 206 -21.83 51.27 -5.66
C GLU A 206 -21.69 52.79 -5.61
N GLY A 207 -22.36 53.48 -6.54
CA GLY A 207 -22.90 54.81 -6.28
C GLY A 207 -22.35 55.96 -7.12
N THR A 208 -22.99 56.23 -8.26
CA THR A 208 -23.35 57.63 -8.57
C THR A 208 -24.82 57.69 -8.99
N TYR A 209 -25.63 58.23 -8.09
CA TYR A 209 -27.00 58.66 -8.38
C TYR A 209 -26.94 59.82 -9.37
N ASN A 210 -27.51 59.64 -10.56
CA ASN A 210 -28.06 60.77 -11.31
C ASN A 210 -29.54 60.52 -11.47
N ALA A 211 -30.31 61.25 -10.68
CA ALA A 211 -31.71 61.47 -10.92
C ALA A 211 -31.85 62.21 -12.24
N ASP A 212 -32.66 61.69 -13.16
CA ASP A 212 -33.43 62.60 -14.00
C ASP A 212 -34.87 62.12 -14.15
N LYS A 213 -35.75 63.08 -13.93
CA LYS A 213 -37.19 62.91 -13.85
C LYS A 213 -37.79 63.00 -15.25
N GLY A 214 -38.85 62.23 -15.45
CA GLY A 214 -40.04 62.71 -16.17
C GLY A 214 -40.16 62.25 -17.61
N GLY A 215 -41.35 61.75 -17.94
CA GLY A 215 -41.76 61.44 -19.31
C GLY A 215 -42.78 60.32 -19.37
N THR A 216 -44.01 60.61 -18.94
CA THR A 216 -45.21 59.84 -19.25
C THR A 216 -45.44 59.73 -20.75
N GLU A 217 -45.91 58.57 -21.21
CA GLU A 217 -46.97 58.34 -22.24
C GLU A 217 -46.73 56.97 -22.89
N ASN A 218 -47.52 55.96 -22.54
CA ASN A 218 -48.81 55.57 -23.16
C ASN A 218 -48.65 54.74 -24.45
N GLU A 219 -49.41 53.64 -24.45
CA GLU A 219 -50.04 52.97 -25.60
C GLU A 219 -49.30 51.87 -26.38
N SER A 220 -49.84 50.66 -26.19
CA SER A 220 -50.45 49.80 -27.23
C SER A 220 -49.58 49.23 -28.36
N ASN A 221 -49.39 47.91 -28.33
CA ASN A 221 -49.84 46.92 -29.32
C ASN A 221 -49.00 45.62 -29.16
N ASN A 222 -49.59 44.46 -28.87
CA ASN A 222 -50.06 43.46 -29.85
C ASN A 222 -49.04 43.30 -30.99
N ILE A 223 -48.31 42.18 -31.14
CA ILE A 223 -48.73 40.78 -31.28
C ILE A 223 -47.59 39.87 -30.82
#